data_AF-A0A972JJ36-F1
#
_entry.id   AF-A0A972JJ36-F1
#
_cell.length_a   1.000
_cell.length_b   1.000
_cell.length_c   1.000
_cell.angle_alpha   90.00
_cell.angle_beta   90.00
_cell.angle_gamma   90.00
#
_symmetry.space_group_name_H-M   'P 1'
#
loop_
_entity.id
_entity.type
_entity.pdbx_description
1 polymer ?
#
loop_
_entity_poly.entity_id
_entity_poly.type
_entity_poly.pdbx_seq_one_letter_code
_entity_poly.pdbx_strand_id
1 'polypeptide(L)'
;MKAPFLLHFAIGFFSLSAIAQSGYWDRERATTKEFIVPAGDRVIVKTQNFPVGTTEVVYRITVLDDNQKMTNNLGAVLKAIPDPSGISQGTGASIQLLSTVSGKDECTYAIFTDKAKADAYKTSGKPDGACISQPNPISKEAKVIGGKSACLNKQFLYFAFESDNWFMRQKIVLEVVPWVDFKASTGWTNENKLAILNLCKSSNLAGLMIRPDDLCLCILDKFTQKYTFAEYSNLLVTEKSKLFRDFGAACLDSKSTSNKSVLETARQDAEKHFTNKNYEQAINLMQSAIIASGNGTATDYNMLAKYYLYSRQYQRAKAALDEAEKKDNADLLVKLNMAHYYLLTDDYRKAKEIHEKFMKQNISAKESWTDRTREDFIDFNKAGIASEDFYRILKLFPN
;
A
#
# COMPACT_ATOMS: atom_id res chain seq x y z
N MET A 1 20.02 25.35 -59.87
CA MET A 1 19.80 25.83 -58.49
C MET A 1 19.52 24.64 -57.60
N LYS A 2 20.46 24.27 -56.74
CA LYS A 2 20.32 23.17 -55.76
C LYS A 2 20.37 23.80 -54.37
N ALA A 3 19.30 23.67 -53.59
CA ALA A 3 19.28 24.05 -52.18
C ALA A 3 19.67 22.82 -51.34
N PRO A 4 20.58 22.93 -50.36
CA PRO A 4 20.85 21.84 -49.42
C PRO A 4 19.90 21.93 -48.22
N PHE A 5 19.31 20.79 -47.87
CA PHE A 5 18.47 20.60 -46.70
C PHE A 5 19.39 20.34 -45.49
N LEU A 6 19.42 21.27 -44.54
CA LEU A 6 20.22 21.17 -43.30
C LEU A 6 19.39 20.51 -42.20
N LEU A 7 19.64 19.22 -41.96
CA LEU A 7 19.04 18.44 -40.88
C LEU A 7 19.72 18.82 -39.54
N HIS A 8 19.03 19.55 -38.67
CA HIS A 8 19.51 19.84 -37.32
C HIS A 8 19.14 18.68 -36.38
N PHE A 9 20.15 17.92 -35.95
CA PHE A 9 20.00 16.92 -34.88
C PHE A 9 20.13 17.64 -33.52
N ALA A 10 19.01 17.88 -32.85
CA ALA A 10 19.00 18.35 -31.47
C ALA A 10 19.31 17.15 -30.54
N ILE A 11 20.54 17.09 -30.03
CA ILE A 11 20.92 16.13 -28.99
C ILE A 11 20.37 16.67 -27.66
N GLY A 12 19.20 16.16 -27.26
CA GLY A 12 18.65 16.40 -25.94
C GLY A 12 19.48 15.69 -24.87
N PHE A 13 20.17 16.47 -24.02
CA PHE A 13 20.75 15.96 -22.78
C PHE A 13 19.61 15.54 -21.84
N PHE A 14 19.31 14.24 -21.80
CA PHE A 14 18.55 13.66 -20.70
C PHE A 14 19.44 13.63 -19.46
N SER A 15 19.26 14.59 -18.56
CA SER A 15 19.80 14.52 -17.21
C SER A 15 19.10 13.38 -16.47
N LEU A 16 19.71 12.18 -16.49
CA LEU A 16 19.36 11.10 -15.56
C LEU A 16 19.62 11.62 -14.14
N SER A 17 18.56 12.11 -13.50
CA SER A 17 18.60 12.42 -12.08
C SER A 17 18.77 11.09 -11.35
N ALA A 18 20.00 10.81 -10.89
CA ALA A 18 20.24 9.68 -10.00
C ALA A 18 19.35 9.90 -8.76
N ILE A 19 18.41 8.99 -8.53
CA ILE A 19 17.56 9.03 -7.35
C ILE A 19 18.47 8.82 -6.15
N ALA A 20 18.65 9.86 -5.33
CA ALA A 20 19.38 9.76 -4.07
C ALA A 20 18.70 8.70 -3.18
N GLN A 21 19.48 7.77 -2.66
CA GLN A 21 18.97 6.75 -1.76
C GLN A 21 18.65 7.38 -0.40
N SER A 22 17.45 7.15 0.11
CA SER A 22 16.95 7.80 1.33
C SER A 22 17.19 6.91 2.55
N GLY A 23 18.24 7.20 3.32
CA GLY A 23 18.62 6.38 4.48
C GLY A 23 19.89 6.83 5.18
N TYR A 24 20.44 5.97 6.03
CA TYR A 24 21.69 6.22 6.76
C TYR A 24 22.44 4.94 7.11
N TRP A 25 23.77 5.04 7.26
CA TRP A 25 24.60 3.96 7.84
C TRP A 25 24.44 3.95 9.37
N ASP A 26 23.89 2.85 9.89
CA ASP A 26 23.66 2.70 11.33
C ASP A 26 24.92 2.21 12.04
N ARG A 27 25.57 3.15 12.71
CA ARG A 27 26.84 2.94 13.43
C ARG A 27 26.65 2.42 14.84
N GLU A 28 25.44 2.54 15.41
CA GLU A 28 25.15 2.06 16.76
C GLU A 28 24.97 0.54 16.76
N ARG A 29 24.36 0.00 15.70
CA ARG A 29 24.18 -1.44 15.47
C ARG A 29 25.25 -2.04 14.55
N ALA A 30 26.40 -1.40 14.45
CA ALA A 30 27.55 -1.92 13.72
C ALA A 30 28.23 -3.08 14.48
N THR A 31 28.79 -4.03 13.74
CA THR A 31 29.67 -5.06 14.28
C THR A 31 31.11 -4.63 14.08
N THR A 32 31.89 -4.51 15.15
CA THR A 32 33.35 -4.38 15.09
C THR A 32 33.96 -5.44 15.98
N LYS A 33 34.72 -6.37 15.38
CA LYS A 33 35.37 -7.48 16.08
C LYS A 33 36.82 -7.58 15.65
N GLU A 34 37.71 -7.63 16.64
CA GLU A 34 39.11 -8.02 16.47
C GLU A 34 39.27 -9.42 17.06
N PHE A 35 39.84 -10.34 16.29
CA PHE A 35 40.04 -11.73 16.71
C PHE A 35 41.25 -12.34 16.01
N ILE A 36 41.74 -13.45 16.57
CA ILE A 36 42.87 -14.20 16.02
C ILE A 36 42.32 -15.44 15.32
N VAL A 37 42.77 -15.70 14.09
CA VAL A 37 42.60 -16.96 13.39
C VAL A 37 43.89 -17.77 13.54
N PRO A 38 43.87 -18.90 14.25
CA PRO A 38 45.05 -19.77 14.34
C PRO A 38 45.44 -20.31 12.97
N ALA A 39 46.72 -20.70 12.85
CA ALA A 39 47.25 -21.25 11.61
C ALA A 39 46.48 -22.50 11.17
N GLY A 40 45.98 -22.51 9.93
CA GLY A 40 45.17 -23.60 9.37
C GLY A 40 43.81 -23.84 10.04
N ASP A 41 43.37 -22.99 10.97
CA ASP A 41 42.08 -23.12 11.66
C ASP A 41 41.04 -22.13 11.09
N ARG A 42 39.77 -22.34 11.47
CA ARG A 42 38.63 -21.55 11.01
C ARG A 42 37.86 -20.93 12.15
N VAL A 43 37.54 -19.65 12.01
CA VAL A 43 36.79 -18.88 13.00
C VAL A 43 35.50 -18.37 12.39
N ILE A 44 34.39 -18.48 13.12
CA ILE A 44 33.09 -17.92 12.74
C ILE A 44 32.78 -16.73 13.66
N VAL A 45 32.41 -15.61 13.05
CA VAL A 45 31.97 -14.40 13.73
C VAL A 45 30.53 -14.08 13.31
N LYS A 46 29.64 -14.04 14.29
CA LYS A 46 28.26 -13.58 14.11
C LYS A 46 28.19 -12.05 14.20
N THR A 47 27.47 -11.41 13.29
CA THR A 47 27.19 -9.96 13.37
C THR A 47 26.15 -9.64 14.44
N GLN A 48 26.08 -8.37 14.83
CA GLN A 48 24.92 -7.82 15.53
C GLN A 48 23.64 -8.00 14.71
N ASN A 49 22.51 -7.92 15.40
CA ASN A 49 21.20 -7.93 14.75
C ASN A 49 21.01 -6.64 13.94
N PHE A 50 20.73 -6.79 12.65
CA PHE A 50 20.46 -5.67 11.77
C PHE A 50 19.13 -4.97 12.13
N PRO A 51 19.08 -3.64 12.01
CA PRO A 51 17.85 -2.86 12.09
C PRO A 51 16.74 -3.36 11.14
N VAL A 52 15.49 -3.16 11.54
CA VAL A 52 14.37 -3.17 10.58
C VAL A 52 14.63 -2.11 9.51
N GLY A 53 14.40 -2.46 8.25
CA GLY A 53 14.67 -1.57 7.11
C GLY A 53 16.12 -1.61 6.61
N THR A 54 16.93 -2.57 7.08
CA THR A 54 18.26 -2.78 6.50
C THR A 54 18.14 -3.28 5.07
N THR A 55 18.51 -2.45 4.10
CA THR A 55 18.48 -2.81 2.67
C THR A 55 19.85 -3.10 2.10
N GLU A 56 20.91 -2.70 2.82
CA GLU A 56 22.29 -2.92 2.43
C GLU A 56 23.18 -3.08 3.65
N VAL A 57 24.36 -3.66 3.45
CA VAL A 57 25.40 -3.79 4.46
C VAL A 57 26.74 -3.51 3.81
N VAL A 58 27.52 -2.60 4.39
CA VAL A 58 28.94 -2.47 4.04
C VAL A 58 29.76 -3.26 5.06
N TYR A 59 30.72 -4.04 4.58
CA TYR A 59 31.70 -4.68 5.44
C TYR A 59 33.12 -4.35 5.01
N ARG A 60 34.00 -4.36 6.00
CA ARG A 60 35.44 -4.21 5.84
C ARG A 60 36.16 -5.29 6.63
N ILE A 61 37.08 -5.95 5.94
CA ILE A 61 37.99 -6.94 6.50
C ILE A 61 39.39 -6.34 6.39
N THR A 62 40.15 -6.40 7.48
CA THR A 62 41.56 -6.02 7.48
C THR A 62 42.35 -7.07 8.25
N VAL A 63 43.34 -7.65 7.58
CA VAL A 63 44.31 -8.57 8.20
C VAL A 63 45.48 -7.73 8.67
N LEU A 64 45.81 -7.88 9.95
CA LEU A 64 46.86 -7.15 10.64
C LEU A 64 47.97 -8.11 11.03
N ASP A 65 49.22 -7.66 10.89
CA ASP A 65 50.34 -8.33 11.53
C ASP A 65 50.24 -8.13 13.06
N ASP A 66 50.83 -9.01 13.88
CA ASP A 66 50.65 -9.05 15.35
C ASP A 66 50.88 -7.70 16.08
N ASN A 67 51.75 -6.84 15.53
CA ASN A 67 52.10 -5.53 16.10
C ASN A 67 51.31 -4.34 15.51
N GLN A 68 50.47 -4.56 14.51
CA GLN A 68 49.71 -3.51 13.85
C GLN A 68 48.41 -3.21 14.60
N LYS A 69 47.98 -1.95 14.55
CA LYS A 69 46.69 -1.47 15.05
C LYS A 69 45.99 -0.67 13.96
N MET A 70 44.67 -0.76 13.91
CA MET A 70 43.86 0.08 13.03
C MET A 70 43.97 1.55 13.43
N THR A 71 44.22 2.42 12.45
CA THR A 71 44.28 3.88 12.65
C THR A 71 42.88 4.51 12.61
N ASN A 72 41.97 4.00 11.77
CA ASN A 72 40.61 4.49 11.60
C ASN A 72 39.59 3.33 11.51
N ASN A 73 38.41 3.47 12.11
CA ASN A 73 37.31 2.49 12.01
C ASN A 73 36.31 2.86 10.88
N LEU A 74 35.56 1.88 10.38
CA LEU A 74 34.66 2.01 9.23
C LEU A 74 33.53 3.00 9.52
N GLY A 75 33.00 2.98 10.75
CA GLY A 75 31.98 3.94 11.17
C GLY A 75 32.45 5.40 11.12
N ALA A 76 33.73 5.68 11.40
CA ALA A 76 34.32 7.02 11.28
C ALA A 76 34.52 7.43 9.83
N VAL A 77 34.96 6.50 8.97
CA VAL A 77 35.07 6.73 7.52
C VAL A 77 33.70 7.07 6.92
N LEU A 78 32.66 6.28 7.25
CA LEU A 78 31.30 6.51 6.77
C LEU A 78 30.73 7.86 7.23
N LYS A 79 31.10 8.33 8.43
CA LYS A 79 30.70 9.66 8.93
C LYS A 79 31.33 10.81 8.13
N ALA A 80 32.53 10.60 7.58
CA ALA A 80 33.28 11.62 6.87
C ALA A 80 32.85 11.78 5.40
N ILE A 81 32.06 10.84 4.87
CA ILE A 81 31.59 10.88 3.48
C ILE A 81 30.38 11.83 3.37
N PRO A 82 30.47 12.93 2.59
CA PRO A 82 29.40 13.94 2.52
C PRO A 82 28.07 13.41 2.00
N ASP A 83 28.10 12.48 1.04
CA ASP A 83 26.94 11.74 0.57
C ASP A 83 27.20 10.23 0.70
N PRO A 84 26.73 9.61 1.79
CA PRO A 84 26.98 8.20 2.04
C PRO A 84 26.22 7.25 1.10
N SER A 85 25.24 7.73 0.32
CA SER A 85 24.53 6.91 -0.67
C SER A 85 25.37 6.60 -1.90
N GLY A 86 26.38 7.43 -2.21
CA GLY A 86 27.29 7.23 -3.33
C GLY A 86 28.14 5.96 -3.21
N ILE A 87 28.32 5.42 -2.01
CA ILE A 87 29.03 4.15 -1.74
C ILE A 87 28.34 2.99 -2.48
N SER A 88 27.02 2.95 -2.39
CA SER A 88 26.17 1.89 -2.95
C SER A 88 26.02 2.01 -4.47
N GLN A 89 26.20 3.23 -5.00
CA GLN A 89 26.14 3.54 -6.43
C GLN A 89 27.45 3.27 -7.18
N GLY A 90 28.47 2.72 -6.51
CA GLY A 90 29.75 2.41 -7.15
C GLY A 90 30.58 3.63 -7.53
N THR A 91 30.26 4.81 -6.96
CA THR A 91 31.13 5.99 -7.11
C THR A 91 32.48 5.72 -6.41
N GLY A 92 33.53 6.47 -6.77
CA GLY A 92 34.89 6.31 -6.21
C GLY A 92 35.01 6.43 -4.68
N ALA A 93 33.91 6.74 -3.98
CA ALA A 93 33.79 6.68 -2.52
C ALA A 93 34.03 5.28 -1.93
N SER A 94 33.83 4.20 -2.70
CA SER A 94 34.12 2.83 -2.24
C SER A 94 35.61 2.57 -1.96
N ILE A 95 36.51 3.26 -2.65
CA ILE A 95 37.96 3.21 -2.41
C ILE A 95 38.31 3.77 -1.03
N GLN A 96 37.57 4.79 -0.57
CA GLN A 96 37.78 5.41 0.74
C GLN A 96 37.43 4.47 1.90
N LEU A 97 36.68 3.39 1.63
CA LEU A 97 36.33 2.40 2.65
C LEU A 97 37.52 1.52 3.03
N LEU A 98 38.46 1.28 2.10
CA LEU A 98 39.62 0.44 2.35
C LEU A 98 40.49 1.00 3.49
N SER A 99 40.99 0.11 4.33
CA SER A 99 41.98 0.50 5.33
C SER A 99 43.28 0.96 4.66
N THR A 100 43.90 2.01 5.20
CA THR A 100 45.26 2.42 4.83
C THR A 100 46.32 1.44 5.34
N VAL A 101 45.94 0.57 6.29
CA VAL A 101 46.79 -0.49 6.85
C VAL A 101 46.48 -1.81 6.13
N SER A 102 47.51 -2.52 5.70
CA SER A 102 47.44 -3.92 5.26
C SER A 102 48.67 -4.66 5.72
N GLY A 103 48.47 -5.77 6.44
CA GLY A 103 49.51 -6.74 6.73
C GLY A 103 49.94 -7.50 5.47
N LYS A 104 50.97 -8.33 5.61
CA LYS A 104 51.36 -9.29 4.56
C LYS A 104 50.57 -10.60 4.65
N ASP A 105 49.94 -10.86 5.79
CA ASP A 105 49.10 -12.03 6.00
C ASP A 105 47.80 -11.93 5.16
N GLU A 106 47.36 -13.07 4.64
CA GLU A 106 46.18 -13.19 3.80
C GLU A 106 45.23 -14.28 4.34
N CYS A 107 43.92 -14.04 4.29
CA CYS A 107 42.90 -15.01 4.69
C CYS A 107 41.85 -15.17 3.59
N THR A 108 41.21 -16.34 3.56
CA THR A 108 39.96 -16.53 2.80
C THR A 108 38.77 -16.37 3.74
N TYR A 109 37.60 -16.06 3.18
CA TYR A 109 36.38 -15.99 3.98
C TYR A 109 35.13 -16.37 3.19
N ALA A 110 34.10 -16.77 3.92
CA ALA A 110 32.76 -17.01 3.40
C ALA A 110 31.71 -16.39 4.33
N ILE A 111 30.58 -15.95 3.78
CA ILE A 111 29.48 -15.33 4.51
C ILE A 111 28.26 -16.24 4.41
N PHE A 112 27.63 -16.51 5.54
CA PHE A 112 26.46 -17.37 5.65
C PHE A 112 25.30 -16.65 6.32
N THR A 113 24.10 -17.02 5.89
CA THR A 113 22.83 -16.63 6.52
C THR A 113 22.29 -17.68 7.49
N ASP A 114 22.86 -18.89 7.44
CA ASP A 114 22.45 -20.05 8.23
C ASP A 114 23.60 -20.51 9.15
N LYS A 115 23.27 -20.75 10.42
CA LYS A 115 24.26 -21.14 11.43
C LYS A 115 24.83 -22.53 11.16
N ALA A 116 23.99 -23.49 10.78
CA ALA A 116 24.44 -24.87 10.55
C ALA A 116 25.37 -24.96 9.34
N LYS A 117 25.13 -24.14 8.30
CA LYS A 117 26.05 -24.01 7.15
C LYS A 117 27.38 -23.38 7.54
N ALA A 118 27.36 -22.32 8.35
CA ALA A 118 28.59 -21.72 8.89
C ALA A 118 29.39 -22.73 9.73
N ASP A 119 28.72 -23.45 10.64
CA ASP A 119 29.34 -24.47 11.49
C ASP A 119 29.94 -25.62 10.65
N ALA A 120 29.27 -26.04 9.57
CA ALA A 120 29.79 -27.04 8.64
C ALA A 120 31.02 -26.56 7.86
N TYR A 121 31.10 -25.27 7.53
CA TYR A 121 32.30 -24.68 6.93
C TYR A 121 33.49 -24.74 7.88
N LYS A 122 33.28 -24.46 9.18
CA LYS A 122 34.36 -24.55 10.18
C LYS A 122 35.04 -25.92 10.16
N THR A 123 34.26 -27.00 10.00
CA THR A 123 34.81 -28.36 9.92
C THR A 123 35.37 -28.72 8.54
N SER A 124 34.68 -28.34 7.45
CA SER A 124 34.95 -28.89 6.11
C SER A 124 35.79 -27.98 5.21
N GLY A 125 35.79 -26.67 5.43
CA GLY A 125 36.39 -25.65 4.56
C GLY A 125 35.63 -25.41 3.27
N LYS A 126 34.55 -26.15 3.04
CA LYS A 126 33.74 -26.01 1.84
C LYS A 126 32.69 -24.93 2.05
N PRO A 127 32.63 -23.87 1.23
CA PRO A 127 31.69 -22.77 1.38
C PRO A 127 30.27 -23.16 0.93
N ASP A 128 29.85 -24.40 1.15
CA ASP A 128 28.57 -24.94 0.69
C ASP A 128 27.41 -24.24 1.40
N GLY A 129 26.59 -23.53 0.64
CA GLY A 129 25.49 -22.71 1.18
C GLY A 129 25.91 -21.34 1.70
N ALA A 130 27.15 -20.91 1.44
CA ALA A 130 27.55 -19.52 1.62
C ALA A 130 26.80 -18.63 0.62
N CYS A 131 26.37 -17.45 1.07
CA CYS A 131 25.76 -16.45 0.20
C CYS A 131 26.81 -15.57 -0.50
N ILE A 132 28.02 -15.46 0.07
CA ILE A 132 29.22 -14.89 -0.55
C ILE A 132 30.41 -15.80 -0.17
N SER A 133 31.30 -16.05 -1.12
CA SER A 133 32.57 -16.74 -0.88
C SER A 133 33.71 -15.95 -1.54
N GLN A 134 34.81 -15.78 -0.82
CA GLN A 134 36.06 -15.22 -1.31
C GLN A 134 37.14 -16.31 -1.20
N PRO A 135 37.30 -17.13 -2.24
CA PRO A 135 38.27 -18.23 -2.22
C PRO A 135 39.70 -17.77 -2.43
N ASN A 136 39.91 -16.54 -2.93
CA ASN A 136 41.25 -15.98 -3.10
C ASN A 136 41.68 -15.31 -1.79
N PRO A 137 42.84 -15.65 -1.22
CA PRO A 137 43.35 -15.00 -0.02
C PRO A 137 43.43 -13.48 -0.19
N ILE A 138 43.04 -12.75 0.87
CA ILE A 138 43.05 -11.29 0.90
C ILE A 138 43.72 -10.77 2.17
N SER A 139 44.47 -9.66 2.07
CA SER A 139 44.97 -8.91 3.22
C SER A 139 44.05 -7.76 3.65
N LYS A 140 43.21 -7.26 2.73
CA LYS A 140 42.17 -6.26 3.01
C LYS A 140 41.05 -6.31 1.98
N GLU A 141 39.84 -5.98 2.41
CA GLU A 141 38.72 -5.82 1.50
C GLU A 141 37.64 -4.92 2.11
N ALA A 142 36.93 -4.18 1.27
CA ALA A 142 35.70 -3.49 1.63
C ALA A 142 34.68 -3.71 0.51
N LYS A 143 33.46 -4.13 0.87
CA LYS A 143 32.40 -4.47 -0.08
C LYS A 143 31.04 -4.04 0.45
N VAL A 144 30.16 -3.69 -0.47
CA VAL A 144 28.75 -3.42 -0.21
C VAL A 144 27.93 -4.62 -0.67
N ILE A 145 27.13 -5.14 0.24
CA ILE A 145 26.09 -6.13 -0.03
C ILE A 145 24.79 -5.35 -0.21
N GLY A 146 24.22 -5.34 -1.40
CA GLY A 146 22.96 -4.65 -1.72
C GLY A 146 21.74 -5.58 -1.79
N GLY A 147 20.53 -5.02 -1.69
CA GLY A 147 19.26 -5.72 -1.44
C GLY A 147 18.86 -6.92 -2.31
N LYS A 148 19.53 -7.17 -3.44
CA LYS A 148 19.34 -8.38 -4.27
C LYS A 148 20.20 -9.56 -3.83
N SER A 149 21.13 -9.37 -2.90
CA SER A 149 22.03 -10.42 -2.42
C SER A 149 21.28 -11.46 -1.58
N ALA A 150 21.63 -12.73 -1.76
CA ALA A 150 21.17 -13.82 -0.89
C ALA A 150 21.63 -13.67 0.57
N CYS A 151 22.60 -12.78 0.84
CA CYS A 151 23.04 -12.45 2.19
C CYS A 151 22.10 -11.46 2.91
N LEU A 152 21.18 -10.80 2.21
CA LEU A 152 20.23 -9.87 2.81
C LEU A 152 18.88 -10.55 3.03
N ASN A 153 18.02 -9.93 3.85
CA ASN A 153 16.75 -10.48 4.38
C ASN A 153 16.88 -11.42 5.59
N LYS A 154 18.00 -11.37 6.31
CA LYS A 154 18.18 -12.02 7.62
C LYS A 154 18.55 -11.00 8.67
N GLN A 155 18.26 -11.35 9.92
CA GLN A 155 18.53 -10.47 11.05
C GLN A 155 20.03 -10.34 11.34
N PHE A 156 20.88 -11.25 10.86
CA PHE A 156 22.32 -11.22 11.08
C PHE A 156 23.04 -12.10 10.05
N LEU A 157 24.36 -12.00 10.00
CA LEU A 157 25.25 -12.79 9.17
C LEU A 157 26.28 -13.53 10.01
N TYR A 158 26.83 -14.60 9.44
CA TYR A 158 28.01 -15.31 9.95
C TYR A 158 29.14 -15.15 8.95
N PHE A 159 30.21 -14.48 9.38
CA PHE A 159 31.46 -14.41 8.63
C PHE A 159 32.38 -15.51 9.11
N ALA A 160 32.74 -16.44 8.23
CA ALA A 160 33.68 -17.50 8.52
C ALA A 160 35.00 -17.22 7.81
N PHE A 161 36.10 -17.30 8.55
CA PHE A 161 37.46 -17.02 8.07
C PHE A 161 38.31 -18.26 8.17
N GLU A 162 39.23 -18.42 7.22
CA GLU A 162 40.25 -19.46 7.20
C GLU A 162 41.61 -18.81 6.94
N SER A 163 42.58 -19.10 7.81
CA SER A 163 43.96 -18.61 7.65
C SER A 163 44.63 -19.35 6.50
N ASP A 164 45.17 -18.61 5.52
CA ASP A 164 46.03 -19.20 4.49
C ASP A 164 47.47 -19.40 5.01
N ASN A 165 47.81 -18.81 6.17
CA ASN A 165 49.08 -19.02 6.82
C ASN A 165 49.06 -20.32 7.65
N TRP A 166 49.97 -21.24 7.31
CA TRP A 166 50.12 -22.55 7.96
C TRP A 166 50.98 -22.48 9.24
N PHE A 167 51.70 -21.38 9.46
CA PHE A 167 52.66 -21.27 10.56
C PHE A 167 52.32 -20.16 11.56
N MET A 168 51.93 -18.98 11.07
CA MET A 168 51.61 -17.84 11.93
C MET A 168 50.10 -17.66 12.06
N ARG A 169 49.69 -17.28 13.27
CA ARG A 169 48.32 -16.82 13.52
C ARG A 169 48.10 -15.47 12.87
N GLN A 170 46.87 -15.19 12.47
CA GLN A 170 46.51 -13.93 11.81
C GLN A 170 45.53 -13.16 12.68
N LYS A 171 45.76 -11.85 12.82
CA LYS A 171 44.80 -10.97 13.47
C LYS A 171 43.88 -10.36 12.41
N ILE A 172 42.57 -10.56 12.59
CA ILE A 172 41.55 -10.02 11.68
C ILE A 172 40.71 -8.99 12.41
N VAL A 173 40.49 -7.86 11.75
CA VAL A 173 39.47 -6.87 12.12
C VAL A 173 38.32 -6.96 11.12
N LEU A 174 37.14 -7.34 11.62
CA LEU A 174 35.89 -7.35 10.88
C LEU A 174 35.03 -6.18 11.33
N GLU A 175 34.61 -5.35 10.37
CA GLU A 175 33.67 -4.27 10.56
C GLU A 175 32.49 -4.45 9.62
N VAL A 176 31.26 -4.38 10.14
CA VAL A 176 30.02 -4.54 9.38
C VAL A 176 29.03 -3.47 9.80
N VAL A 177 28.58 -2.64 8.86
CA VAL A 177 27.69 -1.50 9.12
C VAL A 177 26.46 -1.61 8.19
N PRO A 178 25.23 -1.71 8.73
CA PRO A 178 24.02 -1.75 7.92
C PRO A 178 23.57 -0.37 7.44
N TRP A 179 23.01 -0.29 6.23
CA TRP A 179 22.26 0.86 5.73
C TRP A 179 20.78 0.67 6.02
N VAL A 180 20.18 1.65 6.69
CA VAL A 180 18.75 1.67 7.01
C VAL A 180 18.03 2.62 6.07
N ASP A 181 17.17 2.07 5.22
CA ASP A 181 16.27 2.86 4.37
C ASP A 181 15.11 3.41 5.19
N PHE A 182 14.84 4.71 5.08
CA PHE A 182 13.81 5.37 5.92
C PHE A 182 12.42 4.77 5.68
N LYS A 183 12.06 4.43 4.44
CA LYS A 183 10.76 3.87 4.11
C LYS A 183 10.66 2.42 4.59
N ALA A 184 11.68 1.61 4.36
CA ALA A 184 11.72 0.22 4.80
C ALA A 184 11.75 0.12 6.33
N SER A 185 12.38 1.09 7.02
CA SER A 185 12.48 1.12 8.49
C SER A 185 11.13 1.25 9.18
N THR A 186 10.09 1.73 8.49
CA THR A 186 8.71 1.78 9.01
C THR A 186 8.12 0.38 9.29
N GLY A 187 8.70 -0.69 8.72
CA GLY A 187 8.23 -2.06 8.91
C GLY A 187 6.97 -2.41 8.10
N TRP A 188 6.47 -1.53 7.24
CA TRP A 188 5.33 -1.81 6.36
C TRP A 188 5.72 -2.63 5.13
N THR A 189 6.07 -3.90 5.36
CA THR A 189 6.30 -4.90 4.31
C THR A 189 5.01 -5.23 3.55
N ASN A 190 5.11 -5.85 2.38
CA ASN A 190 3.93 -6.28 1.61
C ASN A 190 3.04 -7.23 2.43
N GLU A 191 3.64 -8.13 3.20
CA GLU A 191 2.93 -9.06 4.07
C GLU A 191 2.18 -8.33 5.19
N ASN A 192 2.83 -7.37 5.86
CA ASN A 192 2.22 -6.58 6.91
C ASN A 192 1.07 -5.70 6.39
N LYS A 193 1.25 -5.11 5.19
CA LYS A 193 0.18 -4.36 4.51
C LYS A 193 -1.00 -5.27 4.16
N LEU A 194 -0.72 -6.47 3.65
CA LEU A 194 -1.75 -7.44 3.29
C LEU A 194 -2.58 -7.88 4.52
N ALA A 195 -1.95 -8.00 5.69
CA ALA A 195 -2.67 -8.28 6.94
C ALA A 195 -3.71 -7.19 7.27
N ILE A 196 -3.37 -5.90 7.09
CA ILE A 196 -4.31 -4.79 7.28
C ILE A 196 -5.44 -4.83 6.25
N LEU A 197 -5.11 -5.08 4.98
CA LEU A 197 -6.10 -5.14 3.91
C LEU A 197 -7.10 -6.28 4.14
N ASN A 198 -6.62 -7.46 4.53
CA ASN A 198 -7.48 -8.61 4.83
C ASN A 198 -8.38 -8.34 6.05
N LEU A 199 -7.84 -7.71 7.09
CA LEU A 199 -8.64 -7.32 8.25
C LEU A 199 -9.72 -6.29 7.86
N CYS A 200 -9.38 -5.29 7.04
CA CYS A 200 -10.37 -4.34 6.52
C CYS A 200 -11.49 -5.02 5.73
N LYS A 201 -11.16 -5.97 4.85
CA LYS A 201 -12.14 -6.71 4.04
C LYS A 201 -13.14 -7.52 4.88
N SER A 202 -12.77 -7.89 6.12
CA SER A 202 -13.68 -8.55 7.06
C SER A 202 -14.63 -7.61 7.80
N SER A 203 -14.49 -6.28 7.62
CA SER A 203 -15.38 -5.31 8.25
C SER A 203 -16.78 -5.34 7.63
N ASN A 204 -17.80 -5.02 8.44
CA ASN A 204 -19.19 -4.99 7.99
C ASN A 204 -19.40 -4.11 6.75
N LEU A 205 -18.79 -2.92 6.72
CA LEU A 205 -18.92 -2.01 5.58
C LEU A 205 -18.25 -2.57 4.32
N ALA A 206 -17.01 -3.05 4.44
CA ALA A 206 -16.29 -3.63 3.31
C ALA A 206 -17.02 -4.87 2.75
N GLY A 207 -17.65 -5.67 3.62
CA GLY A 207 -18.46 -6.83 3.23
C GLY A 207 -19.73 -6.49 2.45
N LEU A 208 -20.21 -5.24 2.52
CA LEU A 208 -21.32 -4.74 1.69
C LEU A 208 -20.83 -4.28 0.31
N MET A 209 -19.56 -3.93 0.16
CA MET A 209 -18.98 -3.45 -1.10
C MET A 209 -18.64 -4.61 -2.02
N ILE A 210 -18.84 -4.43 -3.33
CA ILE A 210 -18.37 -5.36 -4.36
C ILE A 210 -16.88 -5.15 -4.60
N ARG A 211 -16.41 -3.90 -4.46
CA ARG A 211 -15.01 -3.49 -4.63
C ARG A 211 -14.52 -2.79 -3.35
N PRO A 212 -14.18 -3.54 -2.29
CA PRO A 212 -13.74 -2.95 -1.02
C PRO A 212 -12.32 -2.38 -1.06
N ASP A 213 -11.56 -2.59 -2.13
CA ASP A 213 -10.14 -2.24 -2.21
C ASP A 213 -9.90 -0.74 -2.04
N ASP A 214 -10.74 0.14 -2.60
CA ASP A 214 -10.58 1.60 -2.45
C ASP A 214 -10.68 2.04 -0.98
N LEU A 215 -11.68 1.49 -0.25
CA LEU A 215 -11.84 1.75 1.17
C LEU A 215 -10.65 1.21 1.97
N CYS A 216 -10.25 -0.03 1.70
CA CYS A 216 -9.19 -0.70 2.45
C CYS A 216 -7.80 -0.12 2.20
N LEU A 217 -7.52 0.33 0.97
CA LEU A 217 -6.29 1.05 0.63
C LEU A 217 -6.26 2.41 1.32
N CYS A 218 -7.38 3.15 1.35
CA CYS A 218 -7.45 4.40 2.09
C CYS A 218 -7.15 4.19 3.59
N ILE A 219 -7.75 3.17 4.22
CA ILE A 219 -7.50 2.84 5.63
C ILE A 219 -6.04 2.46 5.85
N LEU A 220 -5.46 1.63 4.97
CA LEU A 220 -4.05 1.26 5.03
C LEU A 220 -3.14 2.49 4.95
N ASP A 221 -3.43 3.43 4.05
CA ASP A 221 -2.65 4.66 3.91
C ASP A 221 -2.67 5.48 5.22
N LYS A 222 -3.82 5.56 5.91
CA LYS A 222 -3.89 6.21 7.23
C LYS A 222 -3.04 5.52 8.29
N PHE A 223 -3.02 4.19 8.32
CA PHE A 223 -2.13 3.45 9.21
C PHE A 223 -0.65 3.73 8.90
N THR A 224 -0.27 3.62 7.63
CA THR A 224 1.13 3.76 7.21
C THR A 224 1.68 5.18 7.38
N GLN A 225 0.81 6.21 7.34
CA GLN A 225 1.19 7.60 7.59
C GLN A 225 1.34 7.92 9.08
N LYS A 226 0.60 7.25 9.96
CA LYS A 226 0.54 7.59 11.40
C LYS A 226 1.42 6.71 12.28
N TYR A 227 1.67 5.47 11.90
CA TYR A 227 2.38 4.50 12.71
C TYR A 227 3.43 3.77 11.90
N THR A 228 4.53 3.39 12.53
CA THR A 228 5.32 2.24 12.11
C THR A 228 4.54 0.95 12.38
N PHE A 229 4.90 -0.15 11.71
CA PHE A 229 4.26 -1.43 11.95
C PHE A 229 4.48 -1.95 13.38
N ALA A 230 5.64 -1.66 13.98
CA ALA A 230 5.95 -2.05 15.36
C ALA A 230 5.05 -1.32 16.36
N GLU A 231 4.86 -0.01 16.19
CA GLU A 231 3.92 0.78 17.00
C GLU A 231 2.49 0.25 16.86
N TYR A 232 2.02 0.05 15.61
CA TYR A 232 0.71 -0.55 15.36
C TYR A 232 0.56 -1.91 16.04
N SER A 233 1.58 -2.78 15.93
CA SER A 233 1.54 -4.13 16.47
C SER A 233 1.38 -4.14 17.99
N ASN A 234 1.99 -3.17 18.68
CA ASN A 234 1.95 -3.02 20.12
C ASN A 234 0.64 -2.39 20.64
N LEU A 235 -0.22 -1.87 19.77
CA LEU A 235 -1.54 -1.37 20.19
C LEU A 235 -2.44 -2.50 20.70
N LEU A 236 -3.27 -2.16 21.69
CA LEU A 236 -4.32 -3.04 22.20
C LEU A 236 -5.33 -3.36 21.10
N VAL A 237 -6.01 -4.49 21.22
CA VAL A 237 -7.06 -4.90 20.27
C VAL A 237 -8.16 -3.83 20.19
N THR A 238 -8.56 -3.25 21.32
CA THR A 238 -9.57 -2.19 21.39
C THR A 238 -9.12 -0.90 20.71
N GLU A 239 -7.84 -0.54 20.82
CA GLU A 239 -7.26 0.62 20.13
C GLU A 239 -7.23 0.38 18.61
N LYS A 240 -6.79 -0.81 18.18
CA LYS A 240 -6.82 -1.21 16.76
C LYS A 240 -8.24 -1.12 16.21
N SER A 241 -9.24 -1.70 16.91
CA SER A 241 -10.64 -1.62 16.49
C SER A 241 -11.16 -0.18 16.41
N LYS A 242 -10.77 0.69 17.35
CA LYS A 242 -11.12 2.11 17.29
C LYS A 242 -10.48 2.80 16.08
N LEU A 243 -9.19 2.58 15.83
CA LEU A 243 -8.49 3.16 14.68
C LEU A 243 -9.09 2.72 13.34
N PHE A 244 -9.48 1.45 13.20
CA PHE A 244 -10.18 1.00 11.99
C PHE A 244 -11.49 1.76 11.77
N ARG A 245 -12.28 2.00 12.82
CA ARG A 245 -13.52 2.78 12.72
C ARG A 245 -13.23 4.24 12.39
N ASP A 246 -12.30 4.87 13.10
CA ASP A 246 -11.96 6.28 12.91
C ASP A 246 -11.38 6.54 11.52
N PHE A 247 -10.47 5.66 11.05
CA PHE A 247 -9.89 5.76 9.71
C PHE A 247 -10.92 5.41 8.63
N GLY A 248 -11.80 4.44 8.86
CA GLY A 248 -12.91 4.15 7.96
C GLY A 248 -13.84 5.36 7.81
N ALA A 249 -14.24 5.99 8.91
CA ALA A 249 -15.03 7.22 8.87
C ALA A 249 -14.29 8.36 8.17
N ALA A 250 -12.99 8.52 8.44
CA ALA A 250 -12.16 9.52 7.75
C ALA A 250 -12.01 9.23 6.25
N CYS A 251 -12.09 7.97 5.81
CA CYS A 251 -12.08 7.59 4.40
C CYS A 251 -13.42 7.79 3.69
N LEU A 252 -14.50 8.04 4.45
CA LEU A 252 -15.81 8.42 3.93
C LEU A 252 -16.07 9.92 4.03
N ASP A 253 -15.16 10.72 4.58
CA ASP A 253 -15.35 12.17 4.63
C ASP A 253 -15.21 12.80 3.22
N SER A 254 -16.32 13.32 2.67
CA SER A 254 -16.35 13.95 1.35
C SER A 254 -15.56 15.25 1.23
N LYS A 255 -15.13 15.85 2.35
CA LYS A 255 -14.28 17.06 2.34
C LYS A 255 -12.90 16.79 1.76
N SER A 256 -12.44 15.53 1.81
CA SER A 256 -11.17 15.14 1.22
C SER A 256 -11.37 14.71 -0.23
N THR A 257 -10.73 15.40 -1.18
CA THR A 257 -10.79 15.06 -2.61
C THR A 257 -10.35 13.61 -2.89
N SER A 258 -9.42 13.06 -2.09
CA SER A 258 -8.94 11.68 -2.22
C SER A 258 -10.00 10.62 -1.87
N ASN A 259 -11.05 10.99 -1.15
CA ASN A 259 -12.06 10.06 -0.64
C ASN A 259 -13.31 9.99 -1.53
N LYS A 260 -13.41 10.86 -2.54
CA LYS A 260 -14.53 10.88 -3.47
C LYS A 260 -14.67 9.56 -4.23
N SER A 261 -13.55 8.91 -4.55
CA SER A 261 -13.54 7.59 -5.20
C SER A 261 -14.22 6.52 -4.35
N VAL A 262 -14.00 6.50 -3.04
CA VAL A 262 -14.61 5.51 -2.12
C VAL A 262 -16.14 5.67 -2.11
N LEU A 263 -16.63 6.90 -2.00
CA LEU A 263 -18.07 7.19 -2.01
C LEU A 263 -18.71 6.87 -3.36
N GLU A 264 -18.02 7.16 -4.47
CA GLU A 264 -18.48 6.83 -5.81
C GLU A 264 -18.53 5.31 -6.04
N THR A 265 -17.49 4.59 -5.63
CA THR A 265 -17.47 3.12 -5.67
C THR A 265 -18.61 2.53 -4.85
N ALA A 266 -18.91 3.09 -3.67
CA ALA A 266 -20.05 2.64 -2.86
C ALA A 266 -21.41 2.84 -3.55
N ARG A 267 -21.64 3.98 -4.22
CA ARG A 267 -22.86 4.23 -5.00
C ARG A 267 -23.02 3.24 -6.16
N GLN A 268 -21.95 3.04 -6.92
CA GLN A 268 -21.93 2.11 -8.05
C GLN A 268 -22.18 0.67 -7.60
N ASP A 269 -21.57 0.27 -6.49
CA ASP A 269 -21.74 -1.06 -5.92
C ASP A 269 -23.17 -1.24 -5.37
N ALA A 270 -23.77 -0.21 -4.78
CA ALA A 270 -25.17 -0.23 -4.34
C ALA A 270 -26.12 -0.38 -5.54
N GLU A 271 -25.90 0.35 -6.63
CA GLU A 271 -26.70 0.21 -7.86
C GLU A 271 -26.52 -1.17 -8.49
N LYS A 272 -25.32 -1.73 -8.43
CA LYS A 272 -25.06 -3.10 -8.89
C LYS A 272 -25.77 -4.15 -8.01
N HIS A 273 -25.82 -3.96 -6.70
CA HIS A 273 -26.65 -4.81 -5.83
C HIS A 273 -28.13 -4.68 -6.17
N PHE A 274 -28.62 -3.46 -6.38
CA PHE A 274 -30.01 -3.19 -6.74
C PHE A 274 -30.41 -3.87 -8.05
N THR A 275 -29.61 -3.71 -9.11
CA THR A 275 -29.83 -4.34 -10.42
C THR A 275 -29.78 -5.87 -10.36
N ASN A 276 -28.98 -6.43 -9.44
CA ASN A 276 -28.96 -7.86 -9.13
C ASN A 276 -30.11 -8.32 -8.21
N LYS A 277 -31.08 -7.45 -7.89
CA LYS A 277 -32.21 -7.68 -6.97
C LYS A 277 -31.80 -7.94 -5.52
N ASN A 278 -30.56 -7.63 -5.16
CA ASN A 278 -30.03 -7.69 -3.79
C ASN A 278 -30.38 -6.39 -3.04
N TYR A 279 -31.68 -6.12 -2.86
CA TYR A 279 -32.17 -4.83 -2.38
C TYR A 279 -31.67 -4.48 -0.98
N GLU A 280 -31.65 -5.45 -0.05
CA GLU A 280 -31.16 -5.22 1.31
C GLU A 280 -29.67 -4.85 1.34
N GLN A 281 -28.84 -5.48 0.50
CA GLN A 281 -27.42 -5.12 0.38
C GLN A 281 -27.26 -3.71 -0.18
N ALA A 282 -28.03 -3.34 -1.21
CA ALA A 282 -28.02 -1.98 -1.77
C ALA A 282 -28.41 -0.92 -0.73
N ILE A 283 -29.49 -1.18 0.03
CA ILE A 283 -29.99 -0.31 1.10
C ILE A 283 -28.94 -0.17 2.21
N ASN A 284 -28.42 -1.28 2.72
CA ASN A 284 -27.45 -1.27 3.82
C ASN A 284 -26.16 -0.56 3.43
N LEU A 285 -25.69 -0.72 2.18
CA LEU A 285 -24.51 -0.04 1.69
C LEU A 285 -24.74 1.48 1.59
N MET A 286 -25.85 1.92 1.00
CA MET A 286 -26.21 3.34 0.93
C MET A 286 -26.32 3.95 2.32
N GLN A 287 -27.00 3.28 3.25
CA GLN A 287 -27.15 3.76 4.62
C GLN A 287 -25.80 3.89 5.31
N SER A 288 -24.95 2.87 5.23
CA SER A 288 -23.69 2.82 5.98
C SER A 288 -22.62 3.74 5.40
N ALA A 289 -22.45 3.74 4.07
CA ALA A 289 -21.37 4.44 3.40
C ALA A 289 -21.68 5.91 3.10
N ILE A 290 -22.93 6.23 2.77
CA ILE A 290 -23.33 7.54 2.22
C ILE A 290 -24.16 8.34 3.22
N ILE A 291 -25.22 7.75 3.77
CA ILE A 291 -26.18 8.49 4.61
C ILE A 291 -25.63 8.70 6.02
N ALA A 292 -25.21 7.64 6.71
CA ALA A 292 -24.71 7.71 8.08
C ALA A 292 -23.40 8.51 8.20
N SER A 293 -22.62 8.57 7.12
CA SER A 293 -21.39 9.38 7.02
C SER A 293 -21.68 10.86 6.71
N GLY A 294 -22.94 11.25 6.51
CA GLY A 294 -23.35 12.64 6.28
C GLY A 294 -23.18 13.13 4.84
N ASN A 295 -22.94 12.23 3.88
CA ASN A 295 -22.64 12.55 2.48
C ASN A 295 -23.86 12.48 1.54
N GLY A 296 -25.06 12.23 2.08
CA GLY A 296 -26.27 12.08 1.28
C GLY A 296 -26.69 13.36 0.55
N THR A 297 -26.68 13.29 -0.78
CA THR A 297 -27.25 14.29 -1.70
C THR A 297 -28.73 13.99 -2.00
N ALA A 298 -29.44 14.92 -2.65
CA ALA A 298 -30.82 14.67 -3.08
C ALA A 298 -30.93 13.39 -3.93
N THR A 299 -29.99 13.21 -4.88
CA THR A 299 -29.91 12.01 -5.71
C THR A 299 -29.66 10.73 -4.91
N ASP A 300 -28.82 10.78 -3.87
CA ASP A 300 -28.56 9.62 -2.99
C ASP A 300 -29.81 9.20 -2.20
N TYR A 301 -30.54 10.18 -1.66
CA TYR A 301 -31.79 9.92 -0.96
C TYR A 301 -32.88 9.42 -1.91
N ASN A 302 -32.94 9.94 -3.15
CA ASN A 302 -33.85 9.45 -4.17
C ASN A 302 -33.54 8.00 -4.59
N MET A 303 -32.25 7.67 -4.76
CA MET A 303 -31.79 6.32 -5.04
C MET A 303 -32.15 5.35 -3.91
N LEU A 304 -31.90 5.76 -2.65
CA LEU A 304 -32.30 4.99 -1.48
C LEU A 304 -33.83 4.80 -1.40
N ALA A 305 -34.61 5.83 -1.73
CA ALA A 305 -36.07 5.74 -1.80
C ALA A 305 -36.52 4.72 -2.85
N LYS A 306 -35.93 4.75 -4.06
CA LYS A 306 -36.18 3.75 -5.09
C LYS A 306 -35.91 2.35 -4.55
N TYR A 307 -34.79 2.12 -3.88
CA TYR A 307 -34.49 0.80 -3.29
C TYR A 307 -35.53 0.37 -2.26
N TYR A 308 -36.06 1.31 -1.46
CA TYR A 308 -37.17 1.04 -0.55
C TYR A 308 -38.49 0.74 -1.25
N LEU A 309 -38.81 1.40 -2.37
CA LEU A 309 -40.01 1.07 -3.17
C LEU A 309 -39.92 -0.36 -3.69
N TYR A 310 -38.77 -0.76 -4.23
CA TYR A 310 -38.57 -2.11 -4.76
C TYR A 310 -38.56 -3.20 -3.67
N SER A 311 -38.09 -2.88 -2.47
CA SER A 311 -38.17 -3.77 -1.29
C SER A 311 -39.49 -3.64 -0.51
N ARG A 312 -40.45 -2.85 -1.01
CA ARG A 312 -41.78 -2.63 -0.41
C ARG A 312 -41.76 -2.00 0.99
N GLN A 313 -40.68 -1.31 1.34
CA GLN A 313 -40.54 -0.57 2.60
C GLN A 313 -41.09 0.86 2.45
N TYR A 314 -42.38 1.00 2.16
CA TYR A 314 -42.98 2.27 1.71
C TYR A 314 -42.84 3.43 2.70
N GLN A 315 -42.95 3.18 4.02
CA GLN A 315 -42.74 4.23 5.02
C GLN A 315 -41.33 4.81 4.97
N ARG A 316 -40.32 3.96 4.76
CA ARG A 316 -38.92 4.38 4.63
C ARG A 316 -38.67 5.03 3.27
N ALA A 317 -39.32 4.56 2.21
CA ALA A 317 -39.29 5.22 0.91
C ALA A 317 -39.78 6.68 1.01
N LYS A 318 -40.92 6.91 1.66
CA LYS A 318 -41.47 8.25 1.86
C LYS A 318 -40.51 9.16 2.64
N ALA A 319 -39.95 8.66 3.74
CA ALA A 319 -38.99 9.43 4.53
C ALA A 319 -37.75 9.81 3.70
N ALA A 320 -37.22 8.90 2.88
CA ALA A 320 -36.09 9.18 2.00
C ALA A 320 -36.46 10.19 0.89
N LEU A 321 -37.66 10.09 0.29
CA LEU A 321 -38.13 11.06 -0.70
C LEU A 321 -38.32 12.46 -0.11
N ASP A 322 -38.82 12.55 1.12
CA ASP A 322 -38.98 13.83 1.82
C ASP A 322 -37.62 14.48 2.09
N GLU A 323 -36.60 13.70 2.49
CA GLU A 323 -35.24 14.22 2.63
C GLU A 323 -34.61 14.61 1.28
N ALA A 324 -34.88 13.86 0.21
CA ALA A 324 -34.44 14.22 -1.14
C ALA A 324 -35.06 15.56 -1.59
N GLU A 325 -36.37 15.71 -1.42
CA GLU A 325 -37.13 16.92 -1.78
C GLU A 325 -36.72 18.14 -0.96
N LYS A 326 -36.40 17.97 0.33
CA LYS A 326 -35.83 19.04 1.17
C LYS A 326 -34.48 19.53 0.66
N LYS A 327 -33.66 18.64 0.10
CA LYS A 327 -32.33 18.96 -0.43
C LYS A 327 -32.39 19.58 -1.82
N ASP A 328 -33.26 19.06 -2.68
CA ASP A 328 -33.53 19.59 -4.00
C ASP A 328 -35.00 19.40 -4.34
N ASN A 329 -35.77 20.48 -4.26
CA ASN A 329 -37.20 20.44 -4.51
C ASN A 329 -37.54 20.48 -6.02
N ALA A 330 -36.55 20.71 -6.89
CA ALA A 330 -36.70 20.83 -8.34
C ALA A 330 -36.35 19.54 -9.07
N ASP A 331 -35.71 18.57 -8.39
CA ASP A 331 -35.34 17.29 -8.98
C ASP A 331 -36.58 16.50 -9.45
N LEU A 332 -36.71 16.33 -10.77
CA LEU A 332 -37.84 15.63 -11.39
C LEU A 332 -37.86 14.13 -11.08
N LEU A 333 -36.71 13.49 -10.86
CA LEU A 333 -36.68 12.08 -10.48
C LEU A 333 -37.22 11.88 -9.06
N VAL A 334 -37.00 12.85 -8.16
CA VAL A 334 -37.63 12.83 -6.83
C VAL A 334 -39.15 12.93 -6.93
N LYS A 335 -39.65 13.86 -7.77
CA LYS A 335 -41.11 13.98 -7.99
C LYS A 335 -41.70 12.73 -8.61
N LEU A 336 -41.00 12.12 -9.56
CA LEU A 336 -41.47 10.90 -10.21
C LEU A 336 -41.54 9.73 -9.21
N ASN A 337 -40.51 9.51 -8.41
CA ASN A 337 -40.54 8.47 -7.37
C ASN A 337 -41.55 8.77 -6.26
N MET A 338 -41.88 10.04 -5.99
CA MET A 338 -43.00 10.41 -5.13
C MET A 338 -44.36 10.02 -5.74
N ALA A 339 -44.55 10.20 -7.05
CA ALA A 339 -45.73 9.71 -7.74
C ALA A 339 -45.83 8.18 -7.68
N HIS A 340 -44.71 7.47 -7.89
CA HIS A 340 -44.65 6.02 -7.74
C HIS A 340 -45.01 5.56 -6.33
N TYR A 341 -44.48 6.23 -5.30
CA TYR A 341 -44.87 5.96 -3.91
C TYR A 341 -46.38 6.03 -3.73
N TYR A 342 -47.03 7.10 -4.18
CA TYR A 342 -48.48 7.26 -4.04
C TYR A 342 -49.27 6.19 -4.80
N LEU A 343 -48.84 5.78 -6.00
CA LEU A 343 -49.48 4.67 -6.74
C LEU A 343 -49.35 3.32 -6.03
N LEU A 344 -48.24 3.11 -5.33
CA LEU A 344 -47.94 1.87 -4.61
C LEU A 344 -48.54 1.84 -3.19
N THR A 345 -49.09 2.97 -2.73
CA THR A 345 -49.81 3.10 -1.46
C THR A 345 -51.26 3.54 -1.64
N ASP A 346 -51.84 3.27 -2.81
CA ASP A 346 -53.25 3.50 -3.14
C ASP A 346 -53.75 4.96 -3.04
N ASP A 347 -52.87 5.95 -3.20
CA ASP A 347 -53.22 7.38 -3.26
C ASP A 347 -53.18 7.90 -4.71
N TYR A 348 -54.04 7.32 -5.56
CA TYR A 348 -54.12 7.65 -6.99
C TYR A 348 -54.26 9.14 -7.26
N ARG A 349 -55.04 9.86 -6.44
CA ARG A 349 -55.31 11.28 -6.65
C ARG A 349 -54.01 12.09 -6.58
N LYS A 350 -53.18 11.87 -5.56
CA LYS A 350 -51.89 12.57 -5.44
C LYS A 350 -50.91 12.16 -6.52
N ALA A 351 -50.86 10.88 -6.88
CA ALA A 351 -50.03 10.43 -8.00
C ALA A 351 -50.43 11.13 -9.31
N LYS A 352 -51.73 11.18 -9.61
CA LYS A 352 -52.28 11.83 -10.79
C LYS A 352 -51.91 13.32 -10.85
N GLU A 353 -52.07 14.05 -9.74
CA GLU A 353 -51.72 15.48 -9.67
C GLU A 353 -50.24 15.73 -10.03
N ILE A 354 -49.33 14.86 -9.57
CA ILE A 354 -47.90 14.96 -9.90
C ILE A 354 -47.68 14.67 -11.40
N HIS A 355 -48.25 13.58 -11.93
CA HIS A 355 -48.07 13.25 -13.35
C HIS A 355 -48.64 14.34 -14.27
N GLU A 356 -49.84 14.88 -14.00
CA GLU A 356 -50.42 15.97 -14.80
C GLU A 356 -49.55 17.23 -14.80
N LYS A 357 -48.92 17.54 -13.67
CA LYS A 357 -48.04 18.69 -13.52
C LYS A 357 -46.74 18.57 -14.33
N PHE A 358 -46.17 17.37 -14.40
CA PHE A 358 -44.81 17.17 -14.95
C PHE A 358 -44.76 16.41 -16.28
N MET A 359 -45.86 15.85 -16.79
CA MET A 359 -45.88 15.01 -18.00
C MET A 359 -45.33 15.66 -19.28
N LYS A 360 -45.24 17.00 -19.34
CA LYS A 360 -44.67 17.73 -20.48
C LYS A 360 -43.17 18.06 -20.32
N GLN A 361 -42.55 17.62 -19.22
CA GLN A 361 -41.15 17.92 -18.91
C GLN A 361 -40.25 16.76 -19.31
N ASN A 362 -38.97 17.09 -19.51
CA ASN A 362 -37.92 16.12 -19.76
C ASN A 362 -37.10 15.91 -18.49
N ILE A 363 -36.86 14.65 -18.13
CA ILE A 363 -36.04 14.27 -16.98
C ILE A 363 -34.55 14.46 -17.32
N SER A 364 -34.19 14.17 -18.57
CA SER A 364 -32.85 14.44 -19.11
C SER A 364 -32.93 14.92 -20.55
N ALA A 365 -31.80 15.28 -21.15
CA ALA A 365 -31.74 15.66 -22.56
C ALA A 365 -32.22 14.55 -23.53
N LYS A 366 -32.34 13.30 -23.07
CA LYS A 366 -32.69 12.14 -23.90
C LYS A 366 -33.95 11.39 -23.43
N GLU A 367 -34.53 11.77 -22.29
CA GLU A 367 -35.59 11.00 -21.65
C GLU A 367 -36.69 11.94 -21.15
N SER A 368 -37.91 11.73 -21.65
CA SER A 368 -39.09 12.47 -21.22
C SER A 368 -39.66 11.89 -19.91
N TRP A 369 -40.45 12.67 -19.19
CA TRP A 369 -41.20 12.19 -18.03
C TRP A 369 -42.07 10.97 -18.37
N THR A 370 -42.75 11.01 -19.52
CA THR A 370 -43.66 9.95 -19.95
C THR A 370 -42.92 8.68 -20.31
N ASP A 371 -41.77 8.78 -20.96
CA ASP A 371 -40.97 7.61 -21.34
C ASP A 371 -40.39 6.93 -20.11
N ARG A 372 -39.81 7.72 -19.18
CA ARG A 372 -39.32 7.20 -17.91
C ARG A 372 -40.41 6.51 -17.10
N THR A 373 -41.59 7.12 -17.00
CA THR A 373 -42.72 6.52 -16.27
C THR A 373 -43.11 5.16 -16.87
N ARG A 374 -43.16 5.05 -18.21
CA ARG A 374 -43.46 3.79 -18.90
C ARG A 374 -42.42 2.72 -18.58
N GLU A 375 -41.13 3.08 -18.63
CA GLU A 375 -40.04 2.17 -18.30
C GLU A 375 -40.09 1.72 -16.84
N ASP A 376 -40.29 2.65 -15.90
CA ASP A 376 -40.38 2.32 -14.47
C ASP A 376 -41.56 1.38 -14.19
N PHE A 377 -42.72 1.56 -14.84
CA PHE A 377 -43.84 0.61 -14.71
C PHE A 377 -43.52 -0.78 -15.28
N ILE A 378 -42.79 -0.85 -16.39
CA ILE A 378 -42.31 -2.13 -16.92
C ILE A 378 -41.36 -2.81 -15.92
N ASP A 379 -40.44 -2.06 -15.32
CA ASP A 379 -39.48 -2.58 -14.37
C ASP A 379 -40.10 -2.96 -13.02
N PHE A 380 -41.10 -2.23 -12.54
CA PHE A 380 -41.92 -2.63 -11.41
C PHE A 380 -42.61 -3.97 -11.67
N ASN A 381 -43.26 -4.13 -12.83
CA ASN A 381 -43.90 -5.40 -13.18
C ASN A 381 -42.89 -6.56 -13.22
N LYS A 382 -41.69 -6.36 -13.80
CA LYS A 382 -40.60 -7.37 -13.77
C LYS A 382 -40.10 -7.69 -12.35
N ALA A 383 -40.23 -6.75 -11.42
CA ALA A 383 -39.93 -6.92 -10.00
C ALA A 383 -41.11 -7.49 -9.20
N GLY A 384 -42.23 -7.83 -9.86
CA GLY A 384 -43.44 -8.35 -9.20
C GLY A 384 -44.19 -7.29 -8.40
N ILE A 385 -44.03 -6.02 -8.75
CA ILE A 385 -44.72 -4.87 -8.18
C ILE A 385 -45.78 -4.42 -9.18
N ALA A 386 -47.05 -4.46 -8.78
CA ALA A 386 -48.17 -4.09 -9.62
C ALA A 386 -49.07 -3.09 -8.90
N SER A 387 -49.71 -2.21 -9.68
CA SER A 387 -50.78 -1.33 -9.25
C SER A 387 -51.79 -1.22 -10.40
N GLU A 388 -53.08 -1.35 -10.10
CA GLU A 388 -54.14 -1.21 -11.10
C GLU A 388 -54.16 0.21 -11.71
N ASP A 389 -53.64 1.19 -10.98
CA ASP A 389 -53.61 2.58 -11.39
C ASP A 389 -52.47 2.91 -12.37
N PHE A 390 -51.50 2.01 -12.60
CA PHE A 390 -50.47 2.21 -13.62
C PHE A 390 -51.10 2.46 -15.00
N TYR A 391 -52.08 1.63 -15.39
CA TYR A 391 -52.78 1.79 -16.65
C TYR A 391 -53.58 3.10 -16.73
N ARG A 392 -54.15 3.54 -15.60
CA ARG A 392 -54.88 4.81 -15.52
C ARG A 392 -53.96 6.01 -15.69
N ILE A 393 -52.74 5.98 -15.15
CA ILE A 393 -51.74 7.02 -15.38
C ILE A 393 -51.28 7.04 -16.84
N LEU A 394 -51.02 5.87 -17.45
CA LEU A 394 -50.57 5.81 -18.85
C LEU A 394 -51.57 6.42 -19.83
N LYS A 395 -52.88 6.36 -19.52
CA LYS A 395 -53.94 7.01 -20.32
C LYS A 395 -53.93 8.54 -20.28
N LEU A 396 -53.23 9.15 -19.32
CA LEU A 396 -53.11 10.61 -19.22
C LEU A 396 -52.07 11.15 -20.19
N PHE A 397 -51.14 10.30 -20.64
CA PHE A 397 -50.03 10.73 -21.49
C PHE A 397 -50.48 10.87 -22.95
N PRO A 398 -49.96 11.89 -23.66
CA PRO A 398 -50.18 11.99 -25.10
C PRO A 398 -49.61 10.74 -25.80
N ASN A 399 -50.35 10.28 -26.81
CA ASN A 399 -49.95 9.15 -27.66
C ASN A 399 -48.69 9.49 -28.47
#